data_AF-A0A1X1YW28-F1
#
_entry.id   AF-A0A1X1YW28-F1
#
_cell.length_a   1.000
_cell.length_b   1.000
_cell.length_c   1.000
_cell.angle_alpha   90.00
_cell.angle_beta   90.00
_cell.angle_gamma   90.00
#
_symmetry.space_group_name_H-M   'P 1'
#
loop_
_entity.id
_entity.type
_entity.pdbx_description
1 polymer ?
#
loop_
_entity_poly.entity_id
_entity_poly.type
_entity_poly.pdbx_seq_one_letter_code
_entity_poly.pdbx_strand_id
1 'polypeptide(L)'
;MRGIVCAVCGAGFSARSDAVYCSSACRQKAHRARTARRTAVLRETLRRSSGMGRGTYSDSPRSPEPSVASSIQRARQQLDRTRELCRVSELRLQESDAIRQAALEKWAARSAATMSDTERALWRGN
;
A
#
# COMPACT_ATOMS: atom_id res chain seq x y z
N MET A 1 19.89 -36.61 -20.78
CA MET A 1 19.04 -35.72 -19.94
C MET A 1 18.83 -34.41 -20.71
N ARG A 2 17.60 -34.05 -21.09
CA ARG A 2 17.33 -32.74 -21.72
C ARG A 2 17.39 -31.68 -20.63
N GLY A 3 18.45 -30.88 -20.59
CA GLY A 3 18.59 -29.77 -19.65
C GLY A 3 17.70 -28.60 -20.03
N ILE A 4 17.28 -27.81 -19.04
CA ILE A 4 16.54 -26.56 -19.28
C ILE A 4 17.57 -25.48 -19.65
N VAL A 5 17.22 -24.60 -20.60
CA VAL A 5 18.12 -23.55 -21.09
C VAL A 5 17.80 -22.22 -20.41
N CYS A 6 18.83 -21.54 -19.89
CA CYS A 6 18.66 -20.24 -19.26
C CYS A 6 18.31 -19.16 -20.31
N ALA A 7 17.21 -18.43 -20.10
CA ALA A 7 16.77 -17.38 -21.02
C ALA A 7 17.72 -16.16 -21.10
N VAL A 8 18.75 -16.09 -20.26
CA VAL A 8 19.66 -14.94 -20.17
C VAL A 8 21.05 -15.23 -20.71
N CYS A 9 21.59 -16.42 -20.41
CA CYS A 9 22.95 -16.80 -20.82
C CYS A 9 22.99 -18.00 -21.76
N GLY A 10 21.86 -18.67 -22.02
CA GLY A 10 21.80 -19.85 -22.89
C GLY A 10 22.42 -21.11 -22.29
N ALA A 11 22.93 -21.07 -21.06
CA ALA A 11 23.50 -22.25 -20.40
C ALA A 11 22.41 -23.27 -20.05
N GLY A 12 22.69 -24.55 -20.29
CA GLY A 12 21.90 -25.66 -19.76
C GLY A 12 22.06 -25.75 -18.25
N PHE A 13 20.98 -25.94 -17.51
CA PHE A 13 21.01 -26.11 -16.05
C PHE A 13 19.96 -27.11 -15.58
N SER A 14 20.20 -27.69 -14.40
CA SER A 14 19.28 -28.60 -13.73
C SER A 14 18.42 -27.83 -12.73
N ALA A 15 17.12 -27.84 -12.93
CA ALA A 15 16.14 -27.20 -12.06
C ALA A 15 14.75 -27.81 -12.28
N ARG A 16 13.76 -27.30 -11.57
CA ARG A 16 12.34 -27.61 -11.80
C ARG A 16 11.94 -27.23 -13.24
N SER A 17 10.94 -27.91 -13.78
CA SER A 17 10.47 -27.74 -15.17
C SER A 17 10.00 -26.31 -15.51
N ASP A 18 9.66 -25.50 -14.52
CA ASP A 18 9.22 -24.10 -14.64
C ASP A 18 10.37 -23.08 -14.48
N ALA A 19 11.59 -23.53 -14.22
CA ALA A 19 12.71 -22.63 -14.00
C ALA A 19 13.20 -21.98 -15.31
N VAL A 20 13.27 -20.65 -15.32
CA VAL A 20 13.67 -19.87 -16.52
C VAL A 20 15.14 -19.42 -16.47
N TYR A 21 15.74 -19.37 -15.26
CA TYR A 21 17.06 -18.78 -15.04
C TYR A 21 17.95 -19.70 -14.21
N CYS A 22 19.19 -19.89 -14.66
CA CYS A 22 20.17 -20.75 -13.99
C CYS A 22 20.69 -20.20 -12.65
N SER A 23 20.60 -18.89 -12.42
CA SER A 23 21.18 -18.25 -11.23
C SER A 23 20.49 -16.94 -10.84
N SER A 24 20.75 -16.48 -9.62
CA SER A 24 20.34 -15.16 -9.12
C SER A 24 20.89 -14.03 -9.98
N ALA A 25 22.13 -14.14 -10.46
CA ALA A 25 22.75 -13.17 -11.36
C ALA A 25 21.95 -13.03 -12.67
N CYS A 26 21.54 -14.16 -13.28
CA CYS A 26 20.69 -14.14 -14.47
C CYS A 26 19.30 -13.54 -14.18
N ARG A 27 18.69 -13.85 -13.02
CA ARG A 27 17.44 -13.22 -12.59
C ARG A 27 17.55 -11.70 -12.49
N GLN A 28 18.62 -11.21 -11.86
CA GLN A 28 18.86 -9.78 -11.71
C GLN A 28 19.12 -9.10 -13.07
N LYS A 29 19.90 -9.72 -13.96
CA LYS A 29 20.15 -9.21 -15.32
C LYS A 29 18.85 -9.09 -16.12
N ALA A 30 18.00 -10.13 -16.08
CA ALA A 30 16.68 -10.10 -16.71
C ALA A 30 15.78 -9.00 -16.13
N HIS A 31 15.77 -8.85 -14.80
CA HIS A 31 15.02 -7.79 -14.14
C HIS A 31 15.49 -6.40 -14.59
N ARG A 32 16.80 -6.13 -14.55
CA ARG A 32 17.38 -4.85 -15.00
C ARG A 32 17.04 -4.55 -16.46
N ALA A 33 17.12 -5.55 -17.35
CA ALA A 33 16.77 -5.39 -18.76
C ALA A 33 15.29 -5.01 -18.95
N ARG A 34 14.37 -5.65 -18.22
CA ARG A 34 12.94 -5.30 -18.27
C ARG A 34 12.67 -3.89 -17.76
N THR A 35 13.27 -3.50 -16.65
CA THR A 35 13.13 -2.16 -16.09
C THR A 35 13.69 -1.10 -17.05
N ALA A 36 14.85 -1.35 -17.67
CA ALA A 36 15.44 -0.46 -18.66
C ALA A 36 14.55 -0.30 -19.90
N ARG A 37 13.93 -1.37 -20.40
CA ARG A 37 12.97 -1.29 -21.51
C ARG A 37 11.74 -0.45 -21.12
N ARG A 38 11.19 -0.66 -19.93
CA ARG A 38 10.02 0.09 -19.45
C ARG A 38 10.33 1.59 -19.33
N THR A 39 11.50 1.95 -18.79
CA THR A 39 11.90 3.35 -18.70
C THR A 39 12.23 3.97 -20.05
N ALA A 40 12.81 3.21 -20.98
CA ALA A 40 13.03 3.66 -22.35
C ALA A 40 11.72 3.96 -23.08
N VAL A 41 10.70 3.09 -22.97
CA VAL A 41 9.37 3.33 -23.54
C VAL A 41 8.74 4.59 -22.96
N LEU A 42 8.77 4.76 -21.63
CA LEU A 42 8.23 5.98 -21.00
C LEU A 42 8.95 7.25 -21.47
N ARG A 43 10.28 7.22 -21.59
CA ARG A 43 11.06 8.34 -22.10
C ARG A 43 10.74 8.65 -23.56
N GLU A 44 10.59 7.63 -24.39
CA GLU A 44 10.21 7.80 -25.79
C GLU A 44 8.80 8.36 -25.94
N THR A 45 7.83 7.90 -25.14
CA THR A 45 6.49 8.49 -25.11
C THR A 45 6.54 9.96 -24.71
N LEU A 46 7.31 10.32 -23.68
CA LEU A 46 7.50 11.73 -23.30
C LEU A 46 8.15 12.55 -24.41
N ARG A 47 9.20 12.00 -25.07
CA ARG A 47 9.88 12.66 -26.19
C ARG A 47 8.95 12.90 -27.37
N ARG A 48 8.11 11.93 -27.72
CA ARG A 48 7.09 12.07 -28.77
C ARG A 48 6.05 13.13 -28.41
N SER A 49 5.60 13.16 -27.15
CA SER A 49 4.70 14.20 -26.66
C SER A 49 5.33 15.60 -26.67
N SER A 50 6.66 15.72 -26.51
CA SER A 50 7.38 16.99 -26.61
C SER A 50 7.77 17.40 -28.04
N GLY A 51 7.74 16.48 -29.00
CA GLY A 51 8.27 16.67 -30.36
C GLY A 51 7.27 17.21 -31.40
N MET A 52 5.96 17.26 -31.10
CA MET A 52 4.94 17.78 -32.03
C MET A 52 4.83 19.32 -32.07
N GLY A 53 5.82 20.05 -31.55
CA GLY A 53 5.81 21.53 -31.46
C GLY A 53 6.67 22.27 -32.49
N ARG A 54 7.04 21.66 -33.62
CA ARG A 54 7.84 22.32 -34.67
C ARG A 54 7.29 22.04 -36.07
N GLY A 55 6.01 22.38 -36.26
CA GLY A 55 5.33 22.39 -37.54
C GLY A 55 4.40 23.59 -37.60
N THR A 56 4.68 24.49 -38.52
CA THR A 56 3.94 25.70 -38.88
C THR A 56 2.45 25.41 -39.14
N TYR A 57 1.59 25.74 -38.19
CA TYR A 57 0.18 26.08 -38.44
C TYR A 57 -0.28 27.00 -37.30
N SER A 58 -0.78 28.17 -37.66
CA SER A 58 -1.50 29.04 -36.73
C SER A 58 -2.73 28.29 -36.23
N ASP A 59 -2.66 27.76 -35.02
CA ASP A 59 -3.85 27.58 -34.21
C ASP A 59 -3.49 27.59 -32.72
N SER A 60 -4.31 28.27 -31.94
CA SER A 60 -4.08 28.65 -30.55
C SER A 60 -3.49 27.53 -29.68
N PRO A 61 -2.58 27.83 -28.73
CA PRO A 61 -2.19 26.87 -27.72
C PRO A 61 -3.43 26.63 -26.84
N ARG A 62 -4.13 25.51 -27.03
CA ARG A 62 -4.99 24.98 -25.97
C ARG A 62 -4.04 24.59 -24.83
N SER A 63 -3.88 25.53 -23.90
CA SER A 63 -3.02 25.44 -22.73
C SER A 63 -3.16 24.06 -22.05
N PRO A 64 -2.05 23.46 -21.58
CA PRO A 64 -2.08 22.25 -20.75
C PRO A 64 -2.67 22.48 -19.34
N GLU A 65 -2.95 23.74 -18.99
CA GLU A 65 -3.61 24.21 -17.76
C GLU A 65 -4.80 23.34 -17.29
N PRO A 66 -5.77 22.94 -18.15
CA PRO A 66 -6.91 22.14 -17.70
C PRO A 66 -6.50 20.75 -17.18
N SER A 67 -5.43 20.17 -17.71
CA SER A 67 -4.96 18.83 -17.32
C SER A 67 -4.22 18.85 -15.98
N VAL A 68 -3.36 19.86 -15.78
CA VAL A 68 -2.65 20.06 -14.50
C VAL A 68 -3.63 20.47 -13.40
N ALA A 69 -4.55 21.39 -13.69
CA ALA A 69 -5.62 21.79 -12.76
C ALA A 69 -6.47 20.59 -12.34
N SER A 70 -6.87 19.74 -13.30
CA SER A 70 -7.60 18.49 -13.00
C SER A 70 -6.80 17.54 -12.11
N SER A 71 -5.48 17.43 -12.33
CA SER A 71 -4.60 16.60 -11.51
C SER A 71 -4.49 17.12 -10.08
N ILE A 72 -4.32 18.44 -9.92
CA ILE A 72 -4.26 19.10 -8.61
C ILE A 72 -5.60 18.95 -7.88
N GLN A 73 -6.72 19.12 -8.58
CA GLN A 73 -8.05 18.94 -7.98
C GLN A 73 -8.25 17.51 -7.49
N ARG A 74 -7.86 16.50 -8.27
CA ARG A 74 -7.90 15.09 -7.84
C ARG A 74 -7.01 14.86 -6.61
N ALA A 75 -5.80 15.42 -6.60
CA ALA A 75 -4.90 15.29 -5.45
C ALA A 75 -5.52 15.90 -4.18
N ARG A 76 -6.15 17.07 -4.28
CA ARG A 76 -6.89 17.69 -3.15
C ARG A 76 -8.02 16.81 -2.66
N GLN A 77 -8.84 16.28 -3.56
CA GLN A 77 -9.93 15.35 -3.21
C GLN A 77 -9.43 14.09 -2.49
N GLN A 78 -8.27 13.55 -2.87
CA GLN A 78 -7.66 12.41 -2.18
C GLN A 78 -7.19 12.76 -0.77
N LEU A 79 -6.59 13.94 -0.58
CA LEU A 79 -6.19 14.42 0.74
C LEU A 79 -7.39 14.65 1.65
N ASP A 80 -8.46 15.26 1.13
CA ASP A 80 -9.68 15.49 1.89
C ASP A 80 -10.34 14.16 2.29
N ARG A 81 -10.41 13.19 1.36
CA ARG A 81 -10.88 11.84 1.68
C ARG A 81 -10.04 11.16 2.75
N THR A 82 -8.72 11.30 2.68
CA THR A 82 -7.81 10.71 3.67
C THR A 82 -8.01 11.33 5.04
N ARG A 83 -8.15 12.67 5.11
CA ARG A 83 -8.43 13.39 6.36
C ARG A 83 -9.74 12.93 6.99
N GLU A 84 -10.78 12.74 6.18
CA GLU A 84 -12.07 12.27 6.69
C GLU A 84 -11.98 10.85 7.24
N LEU A 85 -11.29 9.95 6.53
CA LEU A 85 -11.04 8.59 7.04
C LEU A 85 -10.27 8.60 8.37
N CYS A 86 -9.29 9.49 8.53
CA CYS A 86 -8.57 9.64 9.80
C CYS A 86 -9.51 10.07 10.93
N ARG A 87 -10.39 11.07 10.71
CA ARG A 87 -11.36 11.51 11.72
C ARG A 87 -12.32 10.40 12.13
N VAL A 88 -12.87 9.67 11.16
CA VAL A 88 -13.78 8.54 11.42
C VAL A 88 -13.06 7.43 12.21
N SER A 89 -11.80 7.17 11.88
CA SER A 89 -11.01 6.16 12.58
C SER A 89 -10.71 6.58 14.02
N GLU A 90 -10.39 7.85 14.24
CA GLU A 90 -10.17 8.42 15.58
C GLU A 90 -11.43 8.30 16.44
N LEU A 91 -12.59 8.67 15.92
CA LEU A 91 -13.88 8.53 16.62
C LEU A 91 -14.15 7.08 17.02
N ARG A 92 -13.94 6.13 16.11
CA ARG A 92 -14.14 4.70 16.40
C ARG A 92 -13.16 4.17 17.45
N LEU A 93 -11.91 4.65 17.45
CA LEU A 93 -10.95 4.30 18.48
C LEU A 93 -11.38 4.84 19.85
N GLN A 94 -11.83 6.09 19.91
CA GLN A 94 -12.37 6.68 21.15
C GLN A 94 -13.60 5.91 21.67
N GLU A 95 -14.54 5.54 20.78
CA GLU A 95 -15.69 4.71 21.15
C GLU A 95 -15.26 3.34 21.69
N SER A 96 -14.33 2.68 21.01
CA SER A 96 -13.78 1.39 21.45
C SER A 96 -13.09 1.50 22.81
N ASP A 97 -12.31 2.54 23.03
CA ASP A 97 -11.61 2.76 24.30
C ASP A 97 -12.59 3.06 25.43
N ALA A 98 -13.65 3.83 25.18
CA ALA A 98 -14.73 4.04 26.16
C ALA A 98 -15.44 2.73 26.53
N ILE A 99 -15.72 1.86 25.55
CA ILE A 99 -16.30 0.53 25.81
C ILE A 99 -15.37 -0.32 26.68
N ARG A 100 -14.06 -0.31 26.38
CA ARG A 100 -13.05 -1.05 27.17
C ARG A 100 -12.97 -0.53 28.59
N GLN A 101 -12.95 0.79 28.79
CA GLN A 101 -12.92 1.40 30.12
C GLN A 101 -14.18 1.06 30.92
N ALA A 102 -15.36 1.20 30.34
CA ALA A 102 -16.61 0.83 31.00
C ALA A 102 -16.67 -0.66 31.38
N ALA A 103 -16.12 -1.55 30.52
CA ALA A 103 -16.02 -2.97 30.83
C ALA A 103 -15.05 -3.24 32.00
N LEU A 104 -13.91 -2.55 32.04
CA LEU A 104 -12.95 -2.66 33.14
C LEU A 104 -13.53 -2.15 34.46
N GLU A 105 -14.21 -1.00 34.45
CA GLU A 105 -14.89 -0.45 35.64
C GLU A 105 -15.97 -1.39 36.15
N LYS A 106 -16.79 -1.95 35.25
CA LYS A 106 -17.83 -2.93 35.60
C LYS A 106 -17.21 -4.20 36.20
N TRP A 107 -16.09 -4.66 35.66
CA TRP A 107 -15.38 -5.82 36.20
C TRP A 107 -14.76 -5.54 37.57
N ALA A 108 -14.17 -4.36 37.76
CA ALA A 108 -13.63 -3.92 39.05
C ALA A 108 -14.73 -3.81 40.11
N ALA A 109 -15.88 -3.21 39.79
CA ALA A 109 -17.03 -3.09 40.69
C ALA A 109 -17.59 -4.47 41.10
N ARG A 110 -17.69 -5.41 40.14
CA ARG A 110 -18.10 -6.80 40.44
C ARG A 110 -17.12 -7.50 41.37
N SER A 111 -15.83 -7.32 41.14
CA SER A 111 -14.76 -7.94 41.94
C SER A 111 -14.75 -7.39 43.39
N ALA A 112 -14.94 -6.08 43.55
CA ALA A 112 -15.03 -5.45 44.87
C ALA A 112 -16.27 -5.92 45.67
N ALA A 113 -17.41 -6.08 44.99
CA ALA A 113 -18.62 -6.63 45.62
C ALA A 113 -18.41 -8.08 46.09
N THR A 114 -17.78 -8.94 45.27
CA THR A 114 -17.47 -10.32 45.68
C THR A 114 -16.51 -10.38 46.87
N MET A 115 -15.50 -9.51 46.95
CA MET A 115 -14.59 -9.48 48.11
C MET A 115 -15.31 -9.06 49.39
N SER A 116 -16.20 -8.06 49.28
CA SER A 116 -16.99 -7.57 50.42
C SER A 116 -17.98 -8.63 50.95
N ASP A 117 -18.59 -9.42 50.05
CA ASP A 117 -19.48 -10.52 50.42
C ASP A 117 -18.71 -11.69 51.06
N THR A 118 -17.50 -12.02 50.59
CA THR A 118 -16.65 -13.03 51.23
C THR A 118 -16.19 -12.62 52.62
N GLU A 119 -15.80 -11.35 52.81
CA GLU A 119 -15.46 -10.85 54.15
C GLU A 119 -16.67 -10.88 55.07
N ARG A 120 -17.84 -10.43 54.60
CA ARG A 120 -19.07 -10.44 55.41
C ARG A 120 -19.54 -11.86 55.77
N ALA A 121 -19.26 -12.86 54.93
CA ALA A 121 -19.55 -14.27 55.22
C ALA A 121 -18.62 -14.85 56.29
N LEU A 122 -17.34 -14.46 56.32
CA LEU A 122 -16.36 -14.91 57.32
C LEU A 122 -16.72 -14.45 58.75
N TRP A 123 -17.38 -13.31 58.91
CA TRP A 123 -17.75 -12.77 60.23
C TRP A 123 -19.06 -13.32 60.82
N ARG A 124 -19.93 -13.98 60.04
CA ARG A 124 -21.21 -14.54 60.55
C ARG A 124 -21.12 -15.97 61.12
N GLY A 125 -19.92 -16.56 61.12
CA GLY A 125 -19.69 -17.95 61.51
C GLY A 125 -19.29 -18.22 62.97
N ASN A 126 -19.38 -17.23 63.87
CA ASN A 126 -19.09 -17.40 65.31
C ASN A 126 -20.31 -17.07 66.16
#